data_AF-A0A3B8QH66-F1
#
_entry.id   AF-A0A3B8QH66-F1
#
_cell.length_a   1.000
_cell.length_b   1.000
_cell.length_c   1.000
_cell.angle_alpha   90.00
_cell.angle_beta   90.00
_cell.angle_gamma   90.00
#
_symmetry.space_group_name_H-M   'P 1'
#
loop_
_entity.id
_entity.type
_entity.pdbx_description
1 polymer ?
#
loop_
_entity_poly.entity_id
_entity_poly.type
_entity_poly.pdbx_seq_one_letter_code
_entity_poly.pdbx_strand_id
1 'polypeptide(L)'
;GHGLPIKLKASEKKAAIQAAQALGLKVTGVDLLQSDRGPLILEVNSSPGLEGVERTTGIDVAGAIIDFIEENYRASKVKNRDKIGA
;
A
#
# COMPACT_ATOMS: atom_id res chain seq x y z
N GLY A 1 11.02 0.07 20.32
CA GLY A 1 11.13 1.18 19.36
C GLY A 1 9.96 2.13 19.55
N HIS A 2 10.14 3.41 19.28
CA HIS A 2 9.07 4.42 19.31
C HIS A 2 8.84 4.94 17.90
N GLY A 3 7.57 5.08 17.50
CA GLY A 3 7.15 5.68 16.24
C GLY A 3 6.23 6.87 16.50
N LEU A 4 6.17 7.80 15.57
CA LEU A 4 5.22 8.92 15.59
C LEU A 4 4.47 8.98 14.26
N PRO A 5 3.16 9.27 14.27
CA PRO A 5 2.42 9.47 13.04
C PRO A 5 2.93 10.72 12.33
N ILE A 6 3.17 10.60 11.03
CA ILE A 6 3.56 11.72 10.17
C ILE A 6 2.57 11.85 9.01
N LYS A 7 2.35 13.08 8.56
CA LYS A 7 1.63 13.32 7.31
C LYS A 7 2.64 13.34 6.16
N LEU A 8 2.56 12.35 5.28
CA LEU A 8 3.42 12.27 4.10
C LEU A 8 3.17 13.45 3.15
N LYS A 9 4.25 13.99 2.58
CA LYS A 9 4.19 14.91 1.45
C LYS A 9 3.70 14.18 0.20
N ALA A 10 3.16 14.93 -0.76
CA ALA A 10 2.71 14.35 -2.03
C ALA A 10 3.82 13.59 -2.77
N SER A 11 5.06 14.10 -2.71
CA SER A 11 6.24 13.46 -3.30
C SER A 11 6.58 12.12 -2.65
N GLU A 12 6.52 12.03 -1.32
CA GLU A 12 6.78 10.80 -0.56
C GLU A 12 5.73 9.74 -0.86
N LYS A 13 4.44 10.13 -0.86
CA LYS A 13 3.34 9.23 -1.24
C LYS A 13 3.51 8.71 -2.67
N LYS A 14 3.85 9.59 -3.62
CA LYS A 14 4.09 9.22 -5.01
C LYS A 14 5.26 8.25 -5.14
N ALA A 15 6.37 8.51 -4.46
CA ALA A 15 7.54 7.63 -4.49
C ALA A 15 7.24 6.23 -3.94
N ALA A 16 6.52 6.14 -2.81
CA ALA A 16 6.12 4.85 -2.24
C ALA A 16 5.21 4.05 -3.19
N ILE A 17 4.23 4.69 -3.81
CA ILE A 17 3.34 4.04 -4.79
C ILE A 17 4.13 3.56 -6.01
N GLN A 18 5.05 4.39 -6.53
CA GLN A 18 5.89 4.03 -7.68
C GLN A 18 6.83 2.86 -7.37
N ALA A 19 7.38 2.79 -6.16
CA ALA A 19 8.22 1.66 -5.72
C ALA A 19 7.41 0.34 -5.72
N ALA A 20 6.20 0.36 -5.16
CA ALA A 20 5.31 -0.80 -5.18
C ALA A 20 4.94 -1.23 -6.61
N GLN A 21 4.61 -0.27 -7.49
CA GLN A 21 4.28 -0.52 -8.89
C GLN A 21 5.46 -1.10 -9.68
N ALA A 22 6.67 -0.58 -9.47
CA ALA A 22 7.87 -1.05 -10.14
C ALA A 22 8.18 -2.52 -9.85
N LEU A 23 7.79 -3.00 -8.66
CA LEU A 23 7.95 -4.40 -8.25
C LEU A 23 6.70 -5.26 -8.48
N GLY A 24 5.63 -4.69 -9.05
CA GLY A 24 4.37 -5.41 -9.30
C GLY A 24 3.63 -5.82 -8.03
N LEU A 25 3.94 -5.22 -6.87
CA LEU A 25 3.33 -5.54 -5.59
C LEU A 25 2.03 -4.77 -5.40
N LYS A 26 0.97 -5.47 -4.95
CA LYS A 26 -0.33 -4.87 -4.66
C LYS A 26 -0.42 -4.32 -3.24
N VAL A 27 0.26 -4.97 -2.30
CA VAL A 27 0.39 -4.58 -0.90
C VAL A 27 1.85 -4.74 -0.51
N THR A 28 2.44 -3.72 0.10
CA THR A 28 3.86 -3.72 0.51
C THR A 28 4.10 -2.60 1.52
N GLY A 29 5.08 -2.78 2.39
CA GLY A 29 5.65 -1.68 3.20
C GLY A 29 6.81 -1.04 2.45
N VAL A 30 6.90 0.28 2.48
CA VAL A 30 7.99 1.02 1.82
C VAL A 30 8.69 1.90 2.84
N ASP A 31 9.97 1.64 3.03
CA ASP A 31 10.82 2.44 3.90
C ASP A 31 11.53 3.50 3.06
N LEU A 32 11.53 4.74 3.55
CA LEU A 32 12.13 5.87 2.85
C LEU A 32 12.83 6.85 3.79
N LEU A 33 13.78 7.60 3.24
CA LEU A 33 14.38 8.76 3.90
C LEU A 33 13.90 10.05 3.23
N GLN A 34 13.59 11.04 4.06
CA GLN A 34 13.40 12.42 3.60
C GLN A 34 14.78 13.03 3.31
N SER A 35 14.97 13.58 2.11
CA SER A 35 16.21 14.27 1.75
C SER A 35 15.92 15.52 0.92
N ASP A 36 16.89 16.44 0.85
CA ASP A 36 16.75 17.70 0.10
C ASP A 36 16.55 17.49 -1.41
N ARG A 37 17.04 16.37 -1.92
CA ARG A 37 16.88 15.96 -3.32
C ARG A 37 15.63 15.13 -3.60
N GLY A 38 14.74 15.00 -2.60
CA GLY A 38 13.51 14.22 -2.67
C GLY A 38 13.53 12.95 -1.82
N PRO A 39 12.41 12.19 -1.78
CA PRO A 39 12.34 10.94 -1.02
C PRO A 39 13.28 9.88 -1.61
N LEU A 40 14.02 9.19 -0.76
CA LEU A 40 14.92 8.10 -1.14
C LEU A 40 14.35 6.78 -0.62
N ILE A 41 14.06 5.83 -1.51
CA ILE A 41 13.55 4.51 -1.13
C ILE A 41 14.70 3.66 -0.59
N LEU A 42 14.48 3.02 0.56
CA LEU A 42 15.45 2.14 1.21
C LEU A 42 15.10 0.66 1.03
N GLU A 43 13.87 0.30 1.36
CA GLU A 43 13.36 -1.07 1.33
C GLU A 43 11.93 -1.08 0.78
N VAL A 44 11.60 -2.14 0.06
CA VAL A 44 10.23 -2.48 -0.30
C VAL A 44 9.96 -3.90 0.16
N ASN A 45 9.15 -4.05 1.20
CA ASN A 45 8.88 -5.31 1.85
C ASN A 45 7.51 -5.86 1.44
N SER A 46 7.47 -7.02 0.78
CA SER A 46 6.23 -7.62 0.28
C SER A 46 5.32 -8.19 1.38
N SER A 47 5.82 -8.33 2.61
CA SER A 47 5.07 -8.85 3.75
C SER A 47 5.36 -8.02 5.01
N PRO A 48 4.94 -6.74 5.05
CA PRO A 48 5.23 -5.86 6.16
C PRO A 48 4.48 -6.27 7.43
N GLY A 49 5.09 -6.05 8.59
CA GLY A 49 4.38 -6.11 9.87
C GLY A 49 3.45 -4.90 10.03
N LEU A 50 2.21 -5.13 10.52
CA LEU A 50 1.20 -4.07 10.64
C LEU A 50 1.07 -3.49 12.06
N GLU A 51 1.34 -4.30 13.09
CA GLU A 51 1.12 -3.96 14.51
C GLU A 51 1.75 -2.62 14.92
N GLY A 52 2.96 -2.34 14.44
CA GLY A 52 3.67 -1.10 14.73
C GLY A 52 3.02 0.14 14.11
N VAL A 53 2.65 0.07 12.83
CA VAL A 53 2.05 1.20 12.11
C VAL A 53 0.63 1.47 12.58
N GLU A 54 -0.18 0.43 12.80
CA GLU A 54 -1.55 0.58 13.28
C GLU A 54 -1.59 1.18 14.68
N ARG A 55 -0.76 0.67 15.61
CA ARG A 55 -0.67 1.24 16.97
C ARG A 55 -0.24 2.69 16.97
N THR A 56 0.70 3.06 16.09
CA THR A 56 1.28 4.41 16.04
C THR A 56 0.33 5.42 15.39
N THR A 57 -0.39 5.00 14.34
CA THR A 57 -1.22 5.88 13.52
C THR A 57 -2.71 5.84 13.87
N GLY A 58 -3.17 4.78 14.54
CA GLY A 58 -4.59 4.52 14.76
C GLY A 58 -5.36 4.14 13.50
N ILE A 59 -4.66 3.87 12.39
CA ILE A 59 -5.26 3.48 11.11
C ILE A 59 -5.42 1.95 11.09
N ASP A 60 -6.61 1.48 10.72
CA ASP A 60 -6.86 0.06 10.44
C ASP A 60 -6.33 -0.30 9.04
N VAL A 61 -5.07 -0.75 8.99
CA VAL A 61 -4.38 -1.11 7.75
C VAL A 61 -4.80 -2.50 7.30
N ALA A 62 -4.99 -3.44 8.25
CA ALA A 62 -5.47 -4.77 7.96
C ALA A 62 -6.86 -4.74 7.30
N GLY A 63 -7.80 -3.97 7.85
CA GLY A 63 -9.12 -3.74 7.26
C GLY A 63 -9.04 -3.18 5.84
N ALA A 64 -8.21 -2.15 5.63
CA ALA A 64 -8.01 -1.57 4.30
C ALA A 64 -7.44 -2.57 3.27
N ILE A 65 -6.60 -3.52 3.70
CA ILE A 65 -6.10 -4.60 2.84
C ILE A 65 -7.23 -5.57 2.48
N ILE A 66 -8.08 -5.94 3.44
CA ILE A 66 -9.25 -6.80 3.20
C ILE A 66 -10.21 -6.13 2.23
N ASP A 67 -10.56 -4.86 2.46
CA ASP A 67 -11.43 -4.08 1.57
C ASP A 67 -10.87 -4.06 0.14
N PHE A 68 -9.56 -3.79 0.00
CA PHE A 68 -8.87 -3.83 -1.28
C PHE A 68 -9.01 -5.20 -1.97
N ILE A 69 -8.83 -6.31 -1.24
CA ILE A 69 -8.98 -7.66 -1.78
C ILE A 69 -10.42 -7.91 -2.24
N GLU A 70 -11.42 -7.54 -1.42
CA GLU A 70 -12.83 -7.73 -1.76
C GLU A 70 -13.25 -6.98 -3.02
N GLU A 71 -12.85 -5.71 -3.14
CA GLU A 71 -13.13 -4.87 -4.30
C GLU A 71 -12.52 -5.47 -5.59
N ASN A 72 -11.26 -5.89 -5.53
CA ASN A 72 -10.57 -6.49 -6.66
C ASN A 72 -11.14 -7.86 -7.04
N TYR A 73 -11.57 -8.65 -6.06
CA TYR A 73 -12.25 -9.93 -6.32
C TYR A 73 -13.59 -9.74 -7.02
N ARG A 74 -14.42 -8.80 -6.56
CA ARG A 74 -15.71 -8.47 -7.19
C ARG A 74 -15.52 -7.98 -8.62
N ALA A 75 -14.57 -7.08 -8.85
CA ALA A 75 -14.24 -6.59 -10.18
C ALA A 75 -13.80 -7.71 -11.13
N SER A 76 -13.02 -8.68 -10.63
CA SER A 76 -12.57 -9.83 -11.41
C SER A 76 -13.73 -10.76 -11.78
N LYS A 77 -14.70 -10.99 -10.88
CA LYS A 77 -15.91 -11.76 -11.18
C LYS A 77 -16.80 -11.10 -12.25
N VAL A 78 -16.92 -9.78 -12.25
CA VAL A 78 -17.67 -9.04 -13.28
C VAL A 78 -17.04 -9.22 -14.66
N LYS A 79 -15.70 -9.17 -14.74
CA LYS A 79 -14.97 -9.38 -16.01
C LYS A 79 -15.09 -10.81 -16.56
N ASN A 80 -15.25 -11.79 -15.69
CA ASN A 80 -15.34 -13.21 -16.04
C ASN A 80 -16.78 -13.71 -16.25
N ARG A 81 -17.79 -12.83 -16.29
CA ARG A 81 -19.13 -13.21 -16.74
C ARG A 81 -19.12 -13.35 -18.27
N ASP A 82 -19.15 -14.59 -18.75
CA ASP A 82 -19.26 -14.90 -20.17
C ASP A 82 -20.51 -14.24 -20.79
N LYS A 83 -20.35 -13.70 -22.00
CA LYS A 83 -21.44 -13.11 -22.81
C LYS A 83 -22.30 -14.19 -23.49
N ILE A 84 -22.54 -15.33 -22.85
CA ILE A 84 -23.34 -16.41 -23.43
C ILE A 84 -24.57 -16.61 -22.54
N GLY A 85 -25.64 -15.86 -22.86
CA GLY A 85 -26.92 -15.97 -22.15
C GLY A 85 -27.73 -14.67 -22.07
N ALA A 86 -27.68 -13.81 -23.09
CA ALA A 86 -28.71 -12.81 -23.35
C ALA A 86 -29.72 -13.39 -24.36
#